data_AF-A0A6A5ZNG1-F1
#
_entry.id   AF-A0A6A5ZNG1-F1
#
_cell.length_a   1.000
_cell.length_b   1.000
_cell.length_c   1.000
_cell.angle_alpha   90.00
_cell.angle_beta   90.00
_cell.angle_gamma   90.00
#
_symmetry.space_group_name_H-M   'P 1'
#
loop_
_entity.id
_entity.type
_entity.pdbx_description
1 polymer ?
#
loop_
_entity_poly.entity_id
_entity_poly.type
_entity_poly.pdbx_seq_one_letter_code
_entity_poly.pdbx_strand_id
1 'polypeptide(L)'
;MFQAAQVAKFKLIFSFDYTTKPGPWDKNDVVDLINQYKDSKAYFWHHDEQPLVSTFEGPDQAEDWHDIKTRTGAFFVPSWSFKGAKKALKLADGVADGLFSWAAWPEGPNIMTTEVDASYLDFLHQNNKTEYMMPISPWFYTNKHAWLPKERLWKGDDLWWDRWIHVWYSKPEYVEIISWNDYGESHHIGPTRTNAMVAFQANKGNPPFNYALNRSHDAWRMFLPHVIDMYKGGAPPITHEGINVWYRLNHGHSCSTGGTTGNTASQLQVGGSPANFLDDKITFLALLVGDSKARVKIGNSDWTDGTWEYHPANFIGLWHGSAPMNRESGTVIVEITRNGGSVITSMVKPSIMAPA
;
A
#
# COMPACT_ATOMS: atom_id res chain seq x y z
N MET A 1 -12.83 -2.87 -19.61
CA MET A 1 -12.05 -1.98 -18.71
C MET A 1 -11.48 -0.77 -19.46
N PHE A 2 -10.70 -0.97 -20.53
CA PHE A 2 -10.11 0.14 -21.31
C PHE A 2 -11.12 1.20 -21.80
N GLN A 3 -12.31 0.80 -22.27
CA GLN A 3 -13.35 1.76 -22.66
C GLN A 3 -13.78 2.68 -21.49
N ALA A 4 -13.99 2.11 -20.30
CA ALA A 4 -14.35 2.90 -19.12
C ALA A 4 -13.20 3.83 -18.69
N ALA A 5 -11.95 3.36 -18.79
CA ALA A 5 -10.77 4.18 -18.51
C ALA A 5 -10.62 5.34 -19.50
N GLN A 6 -10.90 5.13 -20.80
CA GLN A 6 -10.92 6.21 -21.79
C GLN A 6 -11.93 7.30 -21.43
N VAL A 7 -13.15 6.92 -21.06
CA VAL A 7 -14.20 7.87 -20.62
C VAL A 7 -13.75 8.64 -19.38
N ALA A 8 -13.12 7.95 -18.42
CA ALA A 8 -12.61 8.55 -17.20
C ALA A 8 -11.30 9.33 -17.37
N LYS A 9 -10.70 9.33 -18.57
CA LYS A 9 -9.32 9.81 -18.84
C LYS A 9 -8.28 9.18 -17.89
N PHE A 10 -8.53 7.94 -17.49
CA PHE A 10 -7.64 7.15 -16.65
C PHE A 10 -6.74 6.28 -17.54
N LYS A 11 -5.50 6.08 -17.10
CA LYS A 11 -4.51 5.27 -17.82
C LYS A 11 -4.38 3.90 -17.17
N LEU A 12 -4.14 2.88 -17.98
CA LEU A 12 -4.00 1.49 -17.57
C LEU A 12 -2.67 0.95 -18.09
N ILE A 13 -2.04 0.09 -17.29
CA ILE A 13 -0.96 -0.81 -17.70
C ILE A 13 -1.41 -2.24 -17.47
N PHE A 14 -0.72 -3.20 -18.08
CA PHE A 14 -0.80 -4.59 -17.65
C PHE A 14 0.23 -4.86 -16.55
N SER A 15 -0.24 -5.46 -15.45
CA SER A 15 0.60 -6.16 -14.47
C SER A 15 0.17 -7.62 -14.46
N PHE A 16 0.99 -8.50 -15.04
CA PHE A 16 0.66 -9.91 -15.17
C PHE A 16 1.14 -10.68 -13.93
N ASP A 17 0.22 -11.36 -13.24
CA ASP A 17 0.58 -12.21 -12.10
C ASP A 17 1.07 -13.59 -12.57
N TYR A 18 2.37 -13.83 -12.42
CA TYR A 18 3.02 -15.07 -12.85
C TYR A 18 3.01 -16.15 -11.73
N THR A 19 2.44 -15.83 -10.56
CA THR A 19 2.34 -16.75 -9.41
C THR A 19 1.00 -17.47 -9.33
N THR A 20 0.09 -17.19 -10.27
CA THR A 20 -1.24 -17.80 -10.31
C THR A 20 -1.19 -19.30 -10.61
N LYS A 21 -2.33 -19.99 -10.44
CA LYS A 21 -2.52 -21.35 -10.99
C LYS A 21 -3.36 -21.27 -12.27
N PRO A 22 -3.04 -22.07 -13.30
CA PRO A 22 -2.14 -23.24 -13.26
C PRO A 22 -0.63 -22.94 -13.30
N GLY A 23 -0.21 -21.71 -13.58
CA GLY A 23 1.19 -21.31 -13.59
C GLY A 23 1.37 -19.89 -14.13
N PRO A 24 2.59 -19.51 -14.57
CA PRO A 24 2.83 -18.22 -15.21
C PRO A 24 2.01 -18.07 -16.48
N TRP A 25 1.81 -16.82 -16.92
CA TRP A 25 1.14 -16.53 -18.19
C TRP A 25 1.92 -17.11 -19.36
N ASP A 26 1.22 -17.64 -20.36
CA ASP A 26 1.84 -18.05 -21.62
C ASP A 26 2.38 -16.82 -22.36
N LYS A 27 3.57 -16.96 -22.95
CA LYS A 27 4.24 -15.87 -23.67
C LYS A 27 3.37 -15.28 -24.79
N ASN A 28 2.69 -16.11 -25.57
CA ASN A 28 1.87 -15.62 -26.68
C ASN A 28 0.61 -14.90 -26.18
N ASP A 29 0.00 -15.38 -25.10
CA ASP A 29 -1.13 -14.69 -24.46
C ASP A 29 -0.73 -13.29 -23.97
N VAL A 30 0.47 -13.14 -23.41
CA VAL A 30 1.02 -11.84 -22.99
C VAL A 30 1.20 -10.92 -24.21
N VAL A 31 1.80 -11.41 -25.29
CA VAL A 31 1.98 -10.63 -26.53
C VAL A 31 0.65 -10.19 -27.11
N ASP A 32 -0.30 -11.12 -27.21
CA ASP A 32 -1.61 -10.88 -27.81
C ASP A 32 -2.40 -9.84 -27.00
N LEU A 33 -2.40 -9.95 -25.67
CA LEU A 33 -3.04 -8.97 -24.79
C LEU A 33 -2.40 -7.58 -24.91
N ILE A 34 -1.07 -7.47 -24.91
CA ILE A 34 -0.41 -6.17 -25.06
C ILE A 34 -0.77 -5.55 -26.41
N ASN A 35 -0.63 -6.31 -27.51
CA ASN A 35 -0.93 -5.81 -28.85
C ASN A 35 -2.42 -5.48 -29.05
N GLN A 36 -3.33 -6.20 -28.39
CA GLN A 36 -4.76 -5.91 -28.45
C GLN A 36 -5.11 -4.53 -27.86
N TYR A 37 -4.39 -4.07 -26.82
CA TYR A 37 -4.78 -2.88 -26.07
C TYR A 37 -3.80 -1.71 -26.10
N LYS A 38 -2.55 -1.89 -26.54
CA LYS A 38 -1.52 -0.83 -26.50
C LYS A 38 -1.91 0.43 -27.29
N ASP A 39 -2.67 0.28 -28.37
CA ASP A 39 -3.14 1.41 -29.20
C ASP A 39 -4.37 2.13 -28.62
N SER A 40 -4.90 1.66 -27.49
CA SER A 40 -5.96 2.36 -26.77
C SER A 40 -5.44 3.67 -26.20
N LYS A 41 -6.21 4.76 -26.34
CA LYS A 41 -5.93 6.05 -25.69
C LYS A 41 -5.83 5.97 -24.16
N ALA A 42 -6.34 4.90 -23.55
CA ALA A 42 -6.23 4.65 -22.12
C ALA A 42 -5.02 3.78 -21.75
N TYR A 43 -4.22 3.29 -22.69
CA TYR A 43 -2.97 2.63 -22.34
C TYR A 43 -1.95 3.69 -21.86
N PHE A 44 -1.21 3.39 -20.80
CA PHE A 44 -0.13 4.25 -20.33
C PHE A 44 1.15 3.96 -21.11
N TRP A 45 1.73 4.99 -21.71
CA TRP A 45 2.97 4.92 -22.45
C TRP A 45 4.06 5.63 -21.64
N HIS A 46 5.13 4.93 -21.30
CA HIS A 46 6.32 5.53 -20.68
C HIS A 46 6.90 6.57 -21.64
N HIS A 47 6.98 7.81 -21.15
CA HIS A 47 7.40 9.00 -21.91
C HIS A 47 6.75 9.16 -23.29
N ASP A 48 5.51 8.67 -23.46
CA ASP A 48 4.79 8.64 -24.75
C ASP A 48 5.49 7.83 -25.87
N GLU A 49 6.49 7.00 -25.54
CA GLU A 49 7.29 6.25 -26.51
C GLU A 49 7.02 4.74 -26.50
N GLN A 50 6.81 4.14 -25.32
CA GLN A 50 6.68 2.68 -25.20
C GLN A 50 5.55 2.28 -24.24
N PRO A 51 4.75 1.23 -24.55
CA PRO A 51 3.72 0.76 -23.62
C PRO A 51 4.36 0.16 -22.36
N LEU A 52 4.04 0.71 -21.19
CA LEU A 52 4.57 0.22 -19.91
C LEU A 52 3.87 -1.09 -19.53
N VAL A 53 4.67 -2.10 -19.17
CA VAL A 53 4.19 -3.42 -18.72
C VAL A 53 4.96 -3.84 -17.47
N SER A 54 4.27 -4.51 -16.55
CA SER A 54 4.83 -5.06 -15.32
C SER A 54 4.40 -6.52 -15.12
N THR A 55 5.03 -7.18 -14.15
CA THR A 55 4.63 -8.49 -13.65
C THR A 55 4.70 -8.53 -12.13
N PHE A 56 3.84 -9.34 -11.51
CA PHE A 56 4.11 -9.86 -10.17
C PHE A 56 4.86 -11.18 -10.30
N GLU A 57 6.12 -11.17 -9.90
CA GLU A 57 7.09 -12.26 -10.04
C GLU A 57 7.20 -12.78 -11.50
N GLY A 58 7.55 -14.05 -11.68
CA GLY A 58 7.90 -14.64 -12.97
C GLY A 58 9.38 -14.56 -13.39
N PRO A 59 10.37 -14.55 -12.47
CA PRO A 59 11.78 -14.44 -12.88
C PRO A 59 12.29 -15.63 -13.69
N ASP A 60 11.64 -16.80 -13.57
CA ASP A 60 12.01 -17.99 -14.34
C ASP A 60 11.52 -17.90 -15.81
N GLN A 61 10.70 -16.90 -16.13
CA GLN A 61 10.23 -16.57 -17.49
C GLN A 61 10.93 -15.33 -18.05
N ALA A 62 12.03 -14.88 -17.43
CA ALA A 62 12.74 -13.67 -17.86
C ALA A 62 13.19 -13.74 -19.34
N GLU A 63 13.62 -14.90 -19.82
CA GLU A 63 14.06 -15.10 -21.22
C GLU A 63 12.94 -14.83 -22.24
N ASP A 64 11.68 -15.11 -21.90
CA ASP A 64 10.55 -14.85 -22.79
C ASP A 64 10.39 -13.36 -23.10
N TRP A 65 10.86 -12.49 -22.20
CA TRP A 65 10.71 -11.04 -22.34
C TRP A 65 11.57 -10.45 -23.46
N HIS A 66 12.62 -11.14 -23.93
CA HIS A 66 13.31 -10.71 -25.16
C HIS A 66 12.37 -10.73 -26.37
N ASP A 67 11.63 -11.84 -26.56
CA ASP A 67 10.67 -11.99 -27.65
C ASP A 67 9.41 -11.13 -27.42
N ILE A 68 8.88 -11.07 -26.19
CA ILE A 68 7.73 -10.22 -25.87
C ILE A 68 8.04 -8.76 -26.19
N LYS A 69 9.16 -8.21 -25.71
CA LYS A 69 9.53 -6.82 -26.00
C LYS A 69 9.74 -6.60 -27.50
N THR A 70 10.39 -7.51 -28.20
CA THR A 70 10.57 -7.43 -29.66
C THR A 70 9.24 -7.36 -30.41
N ARG A 71 8.24 -8.16 -30.00
CA ARG A 71 6.93 -8.25 -30.67
C ARG A 71 5.93 -7.17 -30.25
N THR A 72 6.17 -6.49 -29.13
CA THR A 72 5.20 -5.54 -28.55
C THR A 72 5.71 -4.10 -28.46
N GLY A 73 7.03 -3.91 -28.35
CA GLY A 73 7.67 -2.63 -28.05
C GLY A 73 7.65 -2.25 -26.57
N ALA A 74 7.27 -3.17 -25.67
CA ALA A 74 7.04 -2.88 -24.26
C ALA A 74 8.26 -2.30 -23.52
N PHE A 75 8.00 -1.31 -22.66
CA PHE A 75 8.89 -0.89 -21.59
C PHE A 75 8.58 -1.71 -20.34
N PHE A 76 9.53 -2.51 -19.87
CA PHE A 76 9.27 -3.59 -18.93
C PHE A 76 9.83 -3.32 -17.53
N VAL A 77 8.94 -3.22 -16.54
CA VAL A 77 9.27 -2.95 -15.12
C VAL A 77 8.68 -4.05 -14.23
N PRO A 78 9.32 -5.24 -14.14
CA PRO A 78 8.82 -6.36 -13.33
C PRO A 78 9.04 -6.16 -11.83
N SER A 79 8.19 -6.79 -11.02
CA SER A 79 8.52 -7.14 -9.63
C SER A 79 9.04 -8.56 -9.53
N TRP A 80 10.35 -8.73 -9.68
CA TRP A 80 11.08 -9.96 -9.36
C TRP A 80 11.68 -9.91 -7.95
N SER A 81 10.85 -9.48 -6.99
CA SER A 81 11.29 -9.14 -5.64
C SER A 81 11.88 -10.32 -4.89
N PHE A 82 11.42 -11.55 -5.14
CA PHE A 82 11.99 -12.76 -4.53
C PHE A 82 13.45 -13.04 -4.90
N LYS A 83 13.95 -12.52 -6.03
CA LYS A 83 15.39 -12.62 -6.37
C LYS A 83 16.21 -11.52 -5.69
N GLY A 84 15.58 -10.42 -5.30
CA GLY A 84 16.22 -9.17 -4.87
C GLY A 84 16.78 -8.37 -6.05
N ALA A 85 16.87 -7.04 -5.89
CA ALA A 85 17.19 -6.09 -6.97
C ALA A 85 18.43 -6.46 -7.80
N LYS A 86 19.57 -6.72 -7.15
CA LYS A 86 20.84 -7.03 -7.84
C LYS A 86 20.76 -8.24 -8.76
N LYS A 87 20.04 -9.28 -8.35
CA LYS A 87 19.90 -10.50 -9.16
C LYS A 87 18.82 -10.30 -10.22
N ALA A 88 17.70 -9.69 -9.88
CA ALA A 88 16.61 -9.37 -10.79
C ALA A 88 17.11 -8.59 -12.02
N LEU A 89 17.91 -7.55 -11.81
CA LEU A 89 18.51 -6.72 -12.86
C LEU A 89 19.41 -7.46 -13.86
N LYS A 90 19.93 -8.63 -13.48
CA LYS A 90 20.85 -9.43 -14.31
C LYS A 90 20.16 -10.56 -15.06
N LEU A 91 18.90 -10.84 -14.76
CA LEU A 91 18.17 -11.92 -15.43
C LEU A 91 18.00 -11.59 -16.92
N ALA A 92 18.10 -12.64 -17.76
CA ALA A 92 17.99 -12.55 -19.21
C ALA A 92 18.80 -11.38 -19.78
N ASP A 93 20.10 -11.38 -19.46
CA ASP A 93 21.07 -10.36 -19.88
C ASP A 93 20.61 -8.91 -19.67
N GLY A 94 19.83 -8.66 -18.61
CA GLY A 94 19.32 -7.35 -18.25
C GLY A 94 18.10 -6.88 -19.04
N VAL A 95 17.23 -7.81 -19.45
CA VAL A 95 16.02 -7.56 -20.26
C VAL A 95 15.05 -6.52 -19.68
N ALA A 96 14.97 -6.41 -18.35
CA ALA A 96 14.08 -5.47 -17.65
C ALA A 96 14.58 -4.03 -17.79
N ASP A 97 13.72 -3.08 -18.18
CA ASP A 97 14.11 -1.67 -18.32
C ASP A 97 14.15 -0.93 -16.98
N GLY A 98 13.30 -1.35 -16.04
CA GLY A 98 13.26 -0.87 -14.67
C GLY A 98 12.98 -2.01 -13.69
N LEU A 99 12.78 -1.67 -12.42
CA LEU A 99 12.35 -2.64 -11.41
C LEU A 99 11.24 -2.08 -10.53
N PHE A 100 10.31 -2.96 -10.17
CA PHE A 100 9.30 -2.74 -9.15
C PHE A 100 9.65 -3.57 -7.91
N SER A 101 9.58 -2.97 -6.72
CA SER A 101 9.73 -3.69 -5.45
C SER A 101 8.37 -4.04 -4.87
N TRP A 102 8.18 -5.25 -4.33
CA TRP A 102 7.00 -5.65 -3.55
C TRP A 102 7.16 -5.41 -2.04
N ALA A 103 8.26 -4.77 -1.63
CA ALA A 103 8.59 -4.52 -0.22
C ALA A 103 7.90 -3.24 0.32
N ALA A 104 6.57 -3.26 0.40
CA ALA A 104 5.77 -2.12 0.87
C ALA A 104 5.70 -2.02 2.41
N TRP A 105 6.10 -3.06 3.14
CA TRP A 105 5.86 -3.24 4.56
C TRP A 105 7.17 -3.55 5.33
N PRO A 106 7.28 -3.11 6.60
CA PRO A 106 8.53 -3.21 7.37
C PRO A 106 8.88 -4.64 7.79
N GLU A 107 10.16 -4.92 7.96
CA GLU A 107 10.60 -6.13 8.64
C GLU A 107 10.57 -5.95 10.16
N GLY A 108 9.94 -6.90 10.88
CA GLY A 108 9.92 -6.87 12.34
C GLY A 108 8.92 -5.84 12.91
N PRO A 109 8.99 -5.57 14.22
CA PRO A 109 8.22 -4.52 14.89
C PRO A 109 8.78 -3.11 14.62
N ASN A 110 9.55 -2.93 13.54
CA ASN A 110 10.29 -1.72 13.25
C ASN A 110 9.46 -0.74 12.42
N ILE A 111 9.84 0.54 12.48
CA ILE A 111 9.34 1.57 11.56
C ILE A 111 9.83 1.27 10.14
N MET A 112 9.06 1.65 9.13
CA MET A 112 9.46 1.46 7.74
C MET A 112 10.72 2.27 7.41
N THR A 113 11.63 1.69 6.63
CA THR A 113 12.85 2.37 6.17
C THR A 113 12.89 2.46 4.64
N THR A 114 13.86 3.20 4.11
CA THR A 114 14.13 3.29 2.67
C THR A 114 15.27 2.40 2.21
N GLU A 115 15.76 1.47 3.04
CA GLU A 115 16.95 0.67 2.72
C GLU A 115 16.75 -0.19 1.47
N VAL A 116 15.58 -0.85 1.38
CA VAL A 116 15.24 -1.66 0.20
C VAL A 116 15.10 -0.74 -1.02
N ASP A 117 14.37 0.37 -0.92
CA ASP A 117 14.19 1.31 -2.04
C ASP A 117 15.55 1.85 -2.53
N ALA A 118 16.43 2.24 -1.62
CA ALA A 118 17.78 2.71 -1.92
C ALA A 118 18.62 1.64 -2.62
N SER A 119 18.47 0.36 -2.23
CA SER A 119 19.17 -0.73 -2.91
C SER A 119 18.71 -0.91 -4.36
N TYR A 120 17.41 -0.76 -4.64
CA TYR A 120 16.88 -0.83 -6.01
C TYR A 120 17.44 0.32 -6.86
N LEU A 121 17.38 1.55 -6.34
CA LEU A 121 17.91 2.74 -7.01
C LEU A 121 19.42 2.62 -7.28
N ASP A 122 20.21 2.19 -6.30
CA ASP A 122 21.65 2.01 -6.44
C ASP A 122 22.00 0.98 -7.53
N PHE A 123 21.36 -0.20 -7.52
CA PHE A 123 21.61 -1.21 -8.55
C PHE A 123 21.12 -0.80 -9.93
N LEU A 124 20.00 -0.06 -10.03
CA LEU A 124 19.54 0.50 -11.31
C LEU A 124 20.58 1.48 -11.87
N HIS A 125 21.05 2.43 -11.06
CA HIS A 125 22.06 3.42 -11.48
C HIS A 125 23.38 2.78 -11.91
N GLN A 126 23.85 1.75 -11.20
CA GLN A 126 25.05 0.99 -11.59
C GLN A 126 24.93 0.29 -12.96
N ASN A 127 23.70 0.11 -13.46
CA ASN A 127 23.40 -0.50 -14.75
C ASN A 127 22.83 0.53 -15.76
N ASN A 128 23.04 1.83 -15.53
CA ASN A 128 22.55 2.93 -16.37
C ASN A 128 21.02 2.94 -16.58
N LYS A 129 20.26 2.53 -15.57
CA LYS A 129 18.79 2.56 -15.54
C LYS A 129 18.33 3.44 -14.38
N THR A 130 17.15 4.04 -14.50
CA THR A 130 16.60 4.95 -13.48
C THR A 130 15.18 4.60 -13.05
N GLU A 131 14.53 3.66 -13.74
CA GLU A 131 13.10 3.43 -13.65
C GLU A 131 12.77 2.50 -12.48
N TYR A 132 12.73 3.10 -11.31
CA TYR A 132 12.26 2.46 -10.09
C TYR A 132 10.77 2.73 -9.86
N MET A 133 10.00 1.66 -9.67
CA MET A 133 8.64 1.72 -9.18
C MET A 133 8.62 1.40 -7.69
N MET A 134 8.31 2.42 -6.88
CA MET A 134 8.31 2.34 -5.43
C MET A 134 6.96 1.87 -4.90
N PRO A 135 6.90 0.81 -4.07
CA PRO A 135 5.63 0.32 -3.52
C PRO A 135 5.16 1.17 -2.35
N ILE A 136 3.87 1.50 -2.26
CA ILE A 136 3.31 2.09 -1.05
C ILE A 136 2.03 1.37 -0.67
N SER A 137 1.80 1.17 0.63
CA SER A 137 0.63 0.45 1.12
C SER A 137 0.25 1.00 2.49
N PRO A 138 -1.05 1.10 2.82
CA PRO A 138 -1.43 1.61 4.13
C PRO A 138 -1.06 0.66 5.27
N TRP A 139 -1.15 -0.65 5.03
CA TRP A 139 -0.99 -1.71 6.03
C TRP A 139 -1.10 -3.10 5.38
N PHE A 140 -1.03 -4.19 6.14
CA PHE A 140 -1.30 -5.54 5.63
C PHE A 140 -1.80 -6.48 6.72
N TYR A 141 -2.81 -7.26 6.40
CA TYR A 141 -3.28 -8.36 7.24
C TYR A 141 -4.00 -9.43 6.41
N THR A 142 -3.66 -10.69 6.65
CA THR A 142 -4.34 -11.85 6.06
C THR A 142 -4.38 -13.01 7.05
N ASN A 143 -5.47 -13.76 7.03
CA ASN A 143 -5.57 -15.05 7.72
C ASN A 143 -6.40 -16.04 6.90
N LYS A 144 -5.76 -16.58 5.85
CA LYS A 144 -6.30 -17.53 4.88
C LYS A 144 -5.76 -18.93 5.22
N HIS A 145 -6.62 -19.94 5.18
CA HIS A 145 -6.29 -21.33 5.54
C HIS A 145 -6.49 -22.36 4.41
N ALA A 146 -7.12 -21.97 3.30
CA ALA A 146 -7.40 -22.90 2.21
C ALA A 146 -6.30 -22.90 1.14
N TRP A 147 -6.60 -22.52 -0.10
CA TRP A 147 -5.79 -22.87 -1.27
C TRP A 147 -4.41 -22.17 -1.35
N LEU A 148 -4.30 -20.96 -0.80
CA LEU A 148 -3.03 -20.27 -0.56
C LEU A 148 -3.00 -19.79 0.89
N PRO A 149 -2.55 -20.65 1.83
CA PRO A 149 -2.54 -20.30 3.24
C PRO A 149 -1.57 -19.14 3.48
N LYS A 150 -2.07 -18.12 4.20
CA LYS A 150 -1.32 -16.93 4.61
C LYS A 150 -1.93 -16.38 5.88
N GLU A 151 -1.16 -16.35 6.96
CA GLU A 151 -1.61 -15.98 8.31
C GLU A 151 -0.65 -14.97 8.94
N ARG A 152 -0.54 -13.80 8.31
CA ARG A 152 0.50 -12.82 8.67
C ARG A 152 -0.04 -11.39 8.71
N LEU A 153 0.65 -10.56 9.49
CA LEU A 153 0.56 -9.11 9.43
C LEU A 153 1.95 -8.49 9.37
N TRP A 154 1.98 -7.23 8.94
CA TRP A 154 3.14 -6.37 9.10
C TRP A 154 2.77 -5.16 9.96
N LYS A 155 3.76 -4.55 10.63
CA LYS A 155 3.53 -3.29 11.34
C LYS A 155 3.01 -2.25 10.36
N GLY A 156 1.83 -1.70 10.65
CA GLY A 156 1.12 -0.78 9.77
C GLY A 156 0.74 0.54 10.45
N ASP A 157 1.05 0.70 11.75
CA ASP A 157 0.50 1.80 12.54
C ASP A 157 0.86 3.18 11.96
N ASP A 158 2.09 3.36 11.48
CA ASP A 158 2.60 4.60 10.89
C ASP A 158 2.91 4.48 9.39
N LEU A 159 2.66 3.30 8.79
CA LEU A 159 3.22 2.94 7.48
C LEU A 159 2.76 3.86 6.34
N TRP A 160 1.48 4.26 6.35
CA TRP A 160 0.95 5.14 5.32
C TRP A 160 1.65 6.50 5.34
N TRP A 161 1.95 7.03 6.54
CA TRP A 161 2.74 8.24 6.70
C TRP A 161 4.17 8.04 6.17
N ASP A 162 4.87 7.04 6.69
CA ASP A 162 6.29 6.78 6.39
C ASP A 162 6.51 6.67 4.87
N ARG A 163 5.71 5.84 4.19
CA ARG A 163 5.86 5.62 2.75
C ARG A 163 5.63 6.89 1.93
N TRP A 164 4.66 7.75 2.28
CA TRP A 164 4.45 9.02 1.56
C TRP A 164 5.61 10.00 1.76
N ILE A 165 6.18 10.07 2.97
CA ILE A 165 7.39 10.85 3.22
C ILE A 165 8.58 10.32 2.43
N HIS A 166 8.76 9.01 2.40
CA HIS A 166 9.82 8.39 1.61
C HIS A 166 9.66 8.66 0.11
N VAL A 167 8.44 8.62 -0.43
CA VAL A 167 8.16 8.97 -1.83
C VAL A 167 8.61 10.41 -2.15
N TRP A 168 8.31 11.38 -1.28
CA TRP A 168 8.71 12.77 -1.50
C TRP A 168 10.23 12.98 -1.44
N TYR A 169 10.92 12.20 -0.61
CA TYR A 169 12.37 12.26 -0.50
C TYR A 169 13.08 11.55 -1.66
N SER A 170 12.70 10.31 -1.93
CA SER A 170 13.34 9.43 -2.92
C SER A 170 13.00 9.80 -4.37
N LYS A 171 11.84 10.44 -4.60
CA LYS A 171 11.35 10.86 -5.93
C LYS A 171 11.51 9.77 -7.00
N PRO A 172 10.95 8.56 -6.78
CA PRO A 172 11.03 7.48 -7.76
C PRO A 172 10.31 7.86 -9.06
N GLU A 173 10.66 7.21 -10.18
CA GLU A 173 9.97 7.40 -11.47
C GLU A 173 8.48 7.03 -11.35
N TYR A 174 8.18 5.95 -10.64
CA TYR A 174 6.81 5.50 -10.41
C TYR A 174 6.55 5.22 -8.94
N VAL A 175 5.28 5.36 -8.55
CA VAL A 175 4.76 4.94 -7.25
C VAL A 175 3.58 4.01 -7.49
N GLU A 176 3.62 2.80 -6.95
CA GLU A 176 2.50 1.87 -6.99
C GLU A 176 1.82 1.78 -5.61
N ILE A 177 0.54 2.18 -5.54
CA ILE A 177 -0.28 1.93 -4.35
C ILE A 177 -0.76 0.47 -4.38
N ILE A 178 -0.25 -0.33 -3.46
CA ILE A 178 -0.62 -1.72 -3.23
C ILE A 178 -1.66 -1.74 -2.10
N SER A 179 -2.96 -1.88 -2.39
CA SER A 179 -3.60 -2.09 -3.70
C SER A 179 -4.92 -1.35 -3.80
N TRP A 180 -5.57 -1.40 -4.97
CA TRP A 180 -6.93 -0.87 -5.11
C TRP A 180 -7.98 -1.73 -4.41
N ASN A 181 -7.90 -3.07 -4.50
CA ASN A 181 -9.02 -3.96 -4.12
C ASN A 181 -8.61 -5.36 -3.65
N ASP A 182 -7.39 -5.56 -3.15
CA ASP A 182 -7.04 -6.82 -2.47
C ASP A 182 -7.66 -6.85 -1.06
N TYR A 183 -8.89 -7.30 -1.00
CA TYR A 183 -9.61 -7.46 0.27
C TYR A 183 -9.04 -8.61 1.11
N GLY A 184 -8.49 -9.65 0.46
CA GLY A 184 -7.97 -10.83 1.15
C GLY A 184 -6.69 -10.56 1.94
N GLU A 185 -5.97 -9.50 1.59
CA GLU A 185 -4.73 -9.09 2.26
C GLU A 185 -4.87 -7.72 2.96
N SER A 186 -6.11 -7.23 3.04
CA SER A 186 -6.56 -6.03 3.75
C SER A 186 -5.97 -4.71 3.28
N HIS A 187 -4.96 -4.69 2.41
CA HIS A 187 -4.25 -3.47 2.02
C HIS A 187 -4.93 -2.63 0.92
N HIS A 188 -6.21 -2.87 0.66
CA HIS A 188 -6.98 -2.13 -0.34
C HIS A 188 -7.28 -0.69 0.10
N ILE A 189 -7.29 0.24 -0.85
CA ILE A 189 -7.75 1.64 -0.65
C ILE A 189 -9.08 1.95 -1.35
N GLY A 190 -9.53 1.07 -2.25
CA GLY A 190 -10.77 1.22 -3.00
C GLY A 190 -12.01 0.85 -2.19
N PRO A 191 -13.21 1.22 -2.67
CA PRO A 191 -14.45 0.91 -1.97
C PRO A 191 -14.69 -0.59 -1.97
N THR A 192 -15.04 -1.14 -0.81
CA THR A 192 -15.35 -2.55 -0.65
C THR A 192 -16.60 -2.94 -1.46
N ARG A 193 -16.48 -3.98 -2.28
CA ARG A 193 -17.58 -4.51 -3.09
C ARG A 193 -17.93 -5.93 -2.68
N THR A 194 -19.15 -6.13 -2.19
CA THR A 194 -19.63 -7.43 -1.68
C THR A 194 -19.56 -8.55 -2.72
N ASN A 195 -19.75 -8.23 -4.00
CA ASN A 195 -19.64 -9.19 -5.11
C ASN A 195 -18.19 -9.57 -5.48
N ALA A 196 -17.18 -8.92 -4.91
CA ALA A 196 -15.76 -9.15 -5.20
C ALA A 196 -14.99 -9.74 -3.99
N MET A 197 -15.70 -10.27 -2.99
CA MET A 197 -15.13 -10.87 -1.78
C MET A 197 -14.77 -12.35 -1.93
N VAL A 198 -14.32 -12.79 -3.12
CA VAL A 198 -14.02 -14.20 -3.42
C VAL A 198 -12.94 -14.78 -2.49
N ALA A 199 -12.00 -13.95 -2.02
CA ALA A 199 -10.97 -14.36 -1.08
C ALA A 199 -11.53 -14.94 0.24
N PHE A 200 -12.77 -14.60 0.62
CA PHE A 200 -13.39 -15.06 1.86
C PHE A 200 -14.23 -16.34 1.71
N GLN A 201 -14.33 -16.91 0.50
CA GLN A 201 -15.06 -18.16 0.27
C GLN A 201 -14.29 -19.36 0.85
N ALA A 202 -15.02 -20.37 1.33
CA ALA A 202 -14.48 -21.56 1.99
C ALA A 202 -13.55 -22.41 1.09
N ASN A 203 -13.75 -22.42 -0.23
CA ASN A 203 -12.88 -23.11 -1.18
C ASN A 203 -11.75 -22.22 -1.74
N LYS A 204 -11.63 -20.98 -1.26
CA LYS A 204 -10.61 -20.01 -1.70
C LYS A 204 -9.67 -19.69 -0.55
N GLY A 205 -9.96 -18.67 0.25
CA GLY A 205 -9.15 -18.32 1.42
C GLY A 205 -9.56 -19.02 2.70
N ASN A 206 -10.84 -19.37 2.87
CA ASN A 206 -11.39 -19.95 4.11
C ASN A 206 -10.91 -19.28 5.42
N PRO A 207 -10.99 -17.94 5.53
CA PRO A 207 -10.59 -17.26 6.76
C PRO A 207 -11.61 -17.54 7.89
N PRO A 208 -11.22 -17.38 9.16
CA PRO A 208 -12.12 -17.59 10.30
C PRO A 208 -13.32 -16.63 10.31
N PHE A 209 -13.19 -15.47 9.67
CA PHE A 209 -14.26 -14.49 9.44
C PHE A 209 -13.88 -13.57 8.28
N ASN A 210 -14.84 -12.76 7.82
CA ASN A 210 -14.59 -11.76 6.78
C ASN A 210 -14.12 -10.43 7.39
N TYR A 211 -12.80 -10.26 7.50
CA TYR A 211 -12.16 -9.06 8.04
C TYR A 211 -12.29 -7.80 7.15
N ALA A 212 -12.77 -7.91 5.91
CA ALA A 212 -13.07 -6.75 5.05
C ALA A 212 -14.55 -6.30 5.13
N LEU A 213 -15.44 -7.10 5.72
CA LEU A 213 -16.86 -6.79 5.76
C LEU A 213 -17.15 -5.63 6.73
N ASN A 214 -17.89 -4.62 6.26
CA ASN A 214 -18.19 -3.40 7.02
C ASN A 214 -16.92 -2.69 7.54
N ARG A 215 -15.83 -2.72 6.77
CA ARG A 215 -14.59 -2.01 7.03
C ARG A 215 -14.25 -1.15 5.81
N SER A 216 -14.78 0.07 5.78
CA SER A 216 -14.45 0.99 4.70
C SER A 216 -13.00 1.48 4.87
N HIS A 217 -12.25 1.39 3.77
CA HIS A 217 -10.89 1.87 3.63
C HIS A 217 -10.83 3.18 2.82
N ASP A 218 -11.97 3.81 2.57
CA ASP A 218 -12.06 4.99 1.70
C ASP A 218 -11.24 6.18 2.22
N ALA A 219 -11.05 6.27 3.54
CA ALA A 219 -10.29 7.34 4.18
C ALA A 219 -8.81 7.37 3.75
N TRP A 220 -8.23 6.24 3.33
CA TRP A 220 -6.86 6.22 2.76
C TRP A 220 -6.73 7.10 1.52
N ARG A 221 -7.84 7.32 0.80
CA ARG A 221 -7.86 8.13 -0.41
C ARG A 221 -8.03 9.63 -0.14
N MET A 222 -8.33 10.02 1.10
CA MET A 222 -8.72 11.40 1.45
C MET A 222 -7.66 12.43 1.05
N PHE A 223 -6.39 12.17 1.36
CA PHE A 223 -5.30 13.12 1.08
C PHE A 223 -4.48 12.78 -0.17
N LEU A 224 -4.84 11.73 -0.91
CA LEU A 224 -4.13 11.34 -2.14
C LEU A 224 -3.95 12.50 -3.12
N PRO A 225 -4.96 13.36 -3.40
CA PRO A 225 -4.75 14.50 -4.29
C PRO A 225 -3.63 15.44 -3.82
N HIS A 226 -3.54 15.73 -2.52
CA HIS A 226 -2.51 16.60 -1.96
C HIS A 226 -1.13 15.94 -2.03
N VAL A 227 -1.01 14.70 -1.56
CA VAL A 227 0.31 14.04 -1.47
C VAL A 227 0.87 13.63 -2.84
N ILE A 228 0.01 13.33 -3.81
CA ILE A 228 0.40 13.06 -5.20
C ILE A 228 0.85 14.35 -5.89
N ASP A 229 0.15 15.47 -5.69
CA ASP A 229 0.54 16.75 -6.31
C ASP A 229 1.90 17.23 -5.78
N MET A 230 2.15 17.09 -4.47
CA MET A 230 3.46 17.31 -3.85
C MET A 230 4.56 16.42 -4.47
N TYR A 231 4.29 15.12 -4.64
CA TYR A 231 5.22 14.19 -5.29
C TYR A 231 5.56 14.62 -6.73
N LYS A 232 4.58 15.14 -7.48
CA LYS A 232 4.76 15.66 -8.84
C LYS A 232 5.46 17.03 -8.89
N GLY A 233 5.95 17.54 -7.76
CA GLY A 233 6.64 18.83 -7.66
C GLY A 233 5.70 20.03 -7.52
N GLY A 234 4.41 19.80 -7.31
CA GLY A 234 3.42 20.83 -7.03
C GLY A 234 3.51 21.37 -5.60
N ALA A 235 2.68 22.38 -5.34
CA ALA A 235 2.44 22.97 -4.02
C ALA A 235 0.92 23.18 -3.85
N PRO A 236 0.15 22.09 -3.73
CA PRO A 236 -1.31 22.14 -3.75
C PRO A 236 -1.83 23.01 -2.59
N PRO A 237 -2.71 23.99 -2.86
CA PRO A 237 -3.33 24.75 -1.79
C PRO A 237 -4.25 23.85 -0.95
N ILE A 238 -4.20 24.02 0.37
CA ILE A 238 -5.12 23.36 1.29
C ILE A 238 -6.41 24.18 1.32
N THR A 239 -7.38 23.76 0.50
CA THR A 239 -8.70 24.41 0.44
C THR A 239 -9.67 23.88 1.48
N HIS A 240 -9.40 22.68 1.99
CA HIS A 240 -10.20 22.00 3.02
C HIS A 240 -9.26 21.29 3.98
N GLU A 241 -9.45 21.54 5.27
CA GLU A 241 -8.79 20.77 6.31
C GLU A 241 -9.52 19.45 6.54
N GLY A 242 -8.79 18.42 6.97
CA GLY A 242 -9.39 17.11 7.22
C GLY A 242 -8.52 16.23 8.09
N ILE A 243 -9.09 15.11 8.54
CA ILE A 243 -8.39 14.10 9.32
C ILE A 243 -8.75 12.69 8.83
N ASN A 244 -7.73 11.87 8.62
CA ASN A 244 -7.84 10.43 8.40
C ASN A 244 -7.37 9.72 9.67
N VAL A 245 -8.14 8.76 10.17
CA VAL A 245 -7.90 8.08 11.46
C VAL A 245 -8.01 6.57 11.26
N TRP A 246 -7.09 5.83 11.85
CA TRP A 246 -7.13 4.37 11.85
C TRP A 246 -6.59 3.79 13.16
N TYR A 247 -7.14 2.63 13.53
CA TYR A 247 -6.84 1.96 14.79
C TYR A 247 -7.36 0.53 14.77
N ARG A 248 -6.80 -0.36 15.59
CA ARG A 248 -7.30 -1.73 15.76
C ARG A 248 -8.43 -1.79 16.77
N LEU A 249 -9.35 -2.73 16.58
CA LEU A 249 -10.49 -2.94 17.47
C LEU A 249 -10.14 -3.58 18.81
N ASN A 250 -9.11 -4.42 18.82
CA ASN A 250 -8.69 -5.18 19.98
C ASN A 250 -7.27 -4.78 20.36
N HIS A 251 -7.00 -4.72 21.66
CA HIS A 251 -5.64 -4.60 22.15
C HIS A 251 -4.83 -5.84 21.77
N GLY A 252 -3.52 -5.66 21.55
CA GLY A 252 -2.63 -6.72 21.05
C GLY A 252 -2.68 -8.02 21.87
N HIS A 253 -2.97 -7.94 23.17
CA HIS A 253 -2.99 -9.10 24.08
C HIS A 253 -4.40 -9.49 24.57
N SER A 254 -5.47 -8.96 23.97
CA SER A 254 -6.83 -9.21 24.44
C SER A 254 -7.39 -10.60 24.07
N CYS A 255 -6.86 -11.25 23.03
CA CYS A 255 -7.44 -12.45 22.44
C CYS A 255 -6.32 -13.40 21.95
N SER A 256 -6.73 -14.54 21.39
CA SER A 256 -5.81 -15.48 20.74
C SER A 256 -5.53 -15.02 19.31
N THR A 257 -4.27 -15.14 18.87
CA THR A 257 -3.80 -14.67 17.56
C THR A 257 -4.53 -15.30 16.36
N GLY A 258 -5.30 -16.37 16.57
CA GLY A 258 -6.01 -17.10 15.52
C GLY A 258 -5.07 -17.71 14.49
N GLY A 259 -3.83 -18.01 14.90
CA GLY A 259 -2.76 -18.50 14.00
C GLY A 259 -1.99 -17.39 13.28
N THR A 260 -2.37 -16.12 13.45
CA THR A 260 -1.66 -14.98 12.84
C THR A 260 -0.26 -14.84 13.45
N THR A 261 0.73 -14.55 12.61
CA THR A 261 2.09 -14.14 13.01
C THR A 261 2.37 -12.69 12.59
N GLY A 262 3.19 -11.98 13.36
CA GLY A 262 3.88 -10.80 12.85
C GLY A 262 5.00 -11.24 11.92
N ASN A 263 5.04 -10.73 10.69
CA ASN A 263 5.95 -11.12 9.61
C ASN A 263 5.94 -12.63 9.31
N THR A 264 6.81 -13.11 8.41
CA THR A 264 6.83 -14.52 7.99
C THR A 264 8.19 -14.97 7.44
N ALA A 265 8.56 -16.22 7.75
CA ALA A 265 9.73 -16.87 7.18
C ALA A 265 9.63 -17.06 5.66
N SER A 266 8.41 -17.12 5.09
CA SER A 266 8.22 -17.19 3.62
C SER A 266 8.71 -15.96 2.87
N GLN A 267 8.94 -14.86 3.58
CA GLN A 267 9.55 -13.62 3.08
C GLN A 267 10.99 -13.44 3.60
N LEU A 268 11.59 -14.51 4.15
CA LEU A 268 12.91 -14.51 4.79
C LEU A 268 13.00 -13.60 6.02
N GLN A 269 11.89 -13.35 6.69
CA GLN A 269 11.81 -12.46 7.86
C GLN A 269 11.62 -13.25 9.15
N VAL A 270 12.12 -12.70 10.26
CA VAL A 270 11.87 -13.26 11.60
C VAL A 270 10.42 -13.01 12.00
N GLY A 271 9.68 -14.08 12.22
CA GLY A 271 8.29 -14.01 12.69
C GLY A 271 8.21 -13.85 14.22
N GLY A 272 7.07 -13.35 14.70
CA GLY A 272 6.81 -13.28 16.14
C GLY A 272 5.33 -13.12 16.48
N SER A 273 5.05 -12.91 17.77
CA SER A 273 3.69 -12.64 18.24
C SER A 273 3.15 -11.35 17.59
N PRO A 274 1.99 -11.36 16.93
CA PRO A 274 1.31 -10.17 16.40
C PRO A 274 1.27 -9.00 17.38
N ALA A 275 1.05 -9.28 18.67
CA ALA A 275 0.95 -8.30 19.73
C ALA A 275 2.24 -7.47 19.93
N ASN A 276 3.40 -8.01 19.52
CA ASN A 276 4.68 -7.33 19.66
C ASN A 276 5.00 -6.42 18.46
N PHE A 277 4.19 -6.48 17.39
CA PHE A 277 4.43 -5.74 16.14
C PHE A 277 3.54 -4.51 16.01
N LEU A 278 2.38 -4.53 16.69
CA LEU A 278 1.36 -3.51 16.54
C LEU A 278 1.20 -2.74 17.85
N ASP A 279 1.10 -1.42 17.73
CA ASP A 279 0.90 -0.57 18.89
C ASP A 279 -0.59 -0.51 19.28
N ASP A 280 -0.89 -0.34 20.57
CA ASP A 280 -2.25 -0.06 21.04
C ASP A 280 -2.50 1.45 21.04
N LYS A 281 -2.55 2.03 19.83
CA LYS A 281 -2.76 3.47 19.60
C LYS A 281 -3.84 3.75 18.54
N ILE A 282 -4.40 4.95 18.63
CA ILE A 282 -5.19 5.58 17.58
C ILE A 282 -4.23 6.45 16.77
N THR A 283 -4.03 6.12 15.49
CA THR A 283 -3.17 6.92 14.61
C THR A 283 -4.01 7.80 13.71
N PHE A 284 -3.50 8.99 13.39
CA PHE A 284 -4.18 9.93 12.51
C PHE A 284 -3.23 10.78 11.67
N LEU A 285 -3.67 11.05 10.44
CA LEU A 285 -3.11 12.06 9.56
C LEU A 285 -4.07 13.24 9.49
N ALA A 286 -3.55 14.46 9.52
CA ALA A 286 -4.37 15.65 9.33
C ALA A 286 -3.75 16.57 8.28
N LEU A 287 -4.57 17.12 7.40
CA LEU A 287 -4.16 18.18 6.48
C LEU A 287 -4.68 19.50 7.04
N LEU A 288 -3.78 20.37 7.51
CA LEU A 288 -4.12 21.54 8.31
C LEU A 288 -3.46 22.84 7.80
N VAL A 289 -4.07 23.99 8.14
CA VAL A 289 -3.60 25.33 7.75
C VAL A 289 -3.14 26.21 8.92
N GLY A 290 -2.90 25.61 10.08
CA GLY A 290 -2.35 26.33 11.22
C GLY A 290 -2.16 25.47 12.46
N ASP A 291 -1.48 26.03 13.45
CA ASP A 291 -1.16 25.37 14.72
C ASP A 291 -2.44 24.85 15.40
N SER A 292 -2.45 23.56 15.72
CA SER A 292 -3.64 22.84 16.15
C SER A 292 -3.28 21.73 17.13
N LYS A 293 -4.22 21.38 18.01
CA LYS A 293 -4.08 20.26 18.96
C LYS A 293 -5.07 19.15 18.62
N ALA A 294 -4.66 17.90 18.79
CA ALA A 294 -5.53 16.74 18.70
C ALA A 294 -5.95 16.25 20.08
N ARG A 295 -7.18 15.78 20.22
CA ARG A 295 -7.63 14.99 21.38
C ARG A 295 -8.54 13.86 20.94
N VAL A 296 -8.53 12.77 21.70
CA VAL A 296 -9.23 11.52 21.38
C VAL A 296 -10.13 11.12 22.53
N LYS A 297 -11.33 10.63 22.20
CA LYS A 297 -12.26 10.02 23.14
C LYS A 297 -12.64 8.62 22.63
N ILE A 298 -12.57 7.63 23.51
CA ILE A 298 -12.85 6.23 23.19
C ILE A 298 -14.05 5.76 24.02
N GLY A 299 -15.16 5.46 23.36
CA GLY A 299 -16.40 5.08 24.04
C GLY A 299 -16.86 6.16 25.03
N ASN A 300 -16.95 5.78 26.31
CA ASN A 300 -17.37 6.66 27.39
C ASN A 300 -16.20 7.25 28.20
N SER A 301 -14.95 7.05 27.75
CA SER A 301 -13.77 7.58 28.43
C SER A 301 -13.76 9.11 28.47
N ASP A 302 -12.91 9.66 29.32
CA ASP A 302 -12.52 11.07 29.23
C ASP A 302 -11.70 11.33 27.95
N TRP A 303 -11.59 12.61 27.59
CA TRP A 303 -10.71 13.05 26.51
C TRP A 303 -9.25 12.83 26.90
N THR A 304 -8.48 12.23 26.00
CA THR A 304 -7.03 12.08 26.09
C THR A 304 -6.38 12.99 25.05
N ASP A 305 -5.34 13.73 25.43
CA ASP A 305 -4.58 14.54 24.48
C ASP A 305 -3.83 13.64 23.49
N GLY A 306 -3.93 13.99 22.21
CA GLY A 306 -3.11 13.39 21.16
C GLY A 306 -1.74 14.07 21.08
N THR A 307 -0.76 13.34 20.59
CA THR A 307 0.59 13.84 20.29
C THR A 307 0.76 13.97 18.79
N TRP A 308 1.40 15.04 18.33
CA TRP A 308 1.86 15.16 16.95
C TRP A 308 3.31 14.68 16.88
N GLU A 309 3.56 13.49 16.33
CA GLU A 309 4.93 13.04 16.09
C GLU A 309 5.59 13.82 14.94
N TYR A 310 4.78 14.35 14.01
CA TYR A 310 5.25 15.26 12.97
C TYR A 310 4.26 16.37 12.65
N HIS A 311 4.79 17.56 12.43
CA HIS A 311 4.09 18.64 11.74
C HIS A 311 5.08 19.52 10.94
N PRO A 312 4.62 20.22 9.89
CA PRO A 312 5.43 21.21 9.18
C PRO A 312 5.85 22.36 10.10
N ALA A 313 7.04 22.93 9.87
CA ALA A 313 7.57 24.03 10.69
C ALA A 313 6.73 25.31 10.64
N ASN A 314 6.03 25.54 9.53
CA ASN A 314 5.09 26.66 9.36
C ASN A 314 3.65 26.29 9.79
N PHE A 315 3.44 25.09 10.34
CA PHE A 315 2.14 24.56 10.78
C PHE A 315 1.09 24.41 9.66
N ILE A 316 1.50 24.43 8.39
CA ILE A 316 0.62 24.29 7.23
C ILE A 316 1.09 23.08 6.41
N GLY A 317 0.23 22.08 6.24
CA GLY A 317 0.57 20.87 5.50
C GLY A 317 0.00 19.61 6.12
N LEU A 318 0.64 18.48 5.83
CA LEU A 318 0.28 17.16 6.35
C LEU A 318 0.96 16.93 7.71
N TRP A 319 0.17 16.53 8.70
CA TRP A 319 0.58 16.24 10.07
C TRP A 319 0.36 14.76 10.35
N HIS A 320 1.19 14.18 11.22
CA HIS A 320 1.09 12.80 11.69
C HIS A 320 1.07 12.77 13.21
N GLY A 321 0.11 12.06 13.75
CA GLY A 321 -0.23 12.09 15.16
C GLY A 321 -0.75 10.75 15.68
N SER A 322 -0.66 10.56 17.00
CA SER A 322 -1.31 9.43 17.66
C SER A 322 -1.82 9.75 19.06
N ALA A 323 -2.67 8.88 19.60
CA ALA A 323 -3.08 8.87 21.00
C ALA A 323 -3.13 7.43 21.51
N PRO A 324 -2.77 7.16 22.77
CA PRO A 324 -2.82 5.80 23.32
C PRO A 324 -4.27 5.34 23.46
N MET A 325 -4.52 4.04 23.22
CA MET A 325 -5.86 3.49 23.45
C MET A 325 -6.19 3.33 24.94
N ASN A 326 -5.19 3.35 25.83
CA ASN A 326 -5.36 3.29 27.30
C ASN A 326 -6.23 2.12 27.81
N ARG A 327 -6.26 1.00 27.08
CA ARG A 327 -7.14 -0.16 27.38
C ARG A 327 -8.65 0.12 27.25
N GLU A 328 -9.01 1.25 26.64
CA GLU A 328 -10.38 1.63 26.35
C GLU A 328 -10.88 1.00 25.04
N SER A 329 -12.18 0.77 24.96
CA SER A 329 -12.83 0.22 23.76
C SER A 329 -14.13 0.95 23.44
N GLY A 330 -14.47 1.01 22.14
CA GLY A 330 -15.71 1.62 21.69
C GLY A 330 -15.53 2.50 20.45
N THR A 331 -16.48 3.40 20.24
CA THR A 331 -16.43 4.39 19.16
C THR A 331 -15.30 5.38 19.43
N VAL A 332 -14.46 5.63 18.45
CA VAL A 332 -13.37 6.60 18.54
C VAL A 332 -13.83 7.94 17.94
N ILE A 333 -13.67 9.00 18.71
CA ILE A 333 -13.86 10.38 18.26
C ILE A 333 -12.51 11.07 18.35
N VAL A 334 -12.05 11.64 17.23
CA VAL A 334 -10.87 12.50 17.20
C VAL A 334 -11.30 13.92 16.90
N GLU A 335 -10.83 14.86 17.70
CA GLU A 335 -11.10 16.28 17.52
C GLU A 335 -9.80 17.05 17.34
N ILE A 336 -9.78 17.91 16.32
CA ILE A 336 -8.74 18.91 16.11
C ILE A 336 -9.26 20.26 16.60
N THR A 337 -8.49 20.90 17.46
CA THR A 337 -8.80 22.21 18.04
C THR A 337 -7.75 23.24 17.65
N ARG A 338 -8.20 24.48 17.45
CA ARG A 338 -7.36 25.65 17.18
C ARG A 338 -7.87 26.82 18.01
N ASN A 339 -6.98 27.50 18.74
CA ASN A 339 -7.34 28.60 19.63
C ASN A 339 -8.45 28.26 20.65
N GLY A 340 -8.50 27.01 21.11
CA GLY A 340 -9.51 26.52 22.05
C GLY A 340 -10.88 26.17 21.44
N GLY A 341 -11.08 26.41 20.14
CA GLY A 341 -12.28 26.02 19.40
C GLY A 341 -12.08 24.72 18.60
N SER A 342 -13.16 23.96 18.41
CA SER A 342 -13.19 22.79 17.54
C SER A 342 -13.14 23.23 16.07
N VAL A 343 -12.23 22.64 15.29
CA VAL A 343 -12.09 22.90 13.83
C VAL A 343 -12.52 21.69 13.03
N ILE A 344 -12.18 20.49 13.50
CA ILE A 344 -12.58 19.22 12.89
C ILE A 344 -13.02 18.28 14.00
N THR A 345 -14.16 17.61 13.81
CA THR A 345 -14.55 16.46 14.62
C THR A 345 -14.79 15.27 13.69
N SER A 346 -14.07 14.18 13.90
CA SER A 346 -14.25 12.94 13.14
C SER A 346 -14.71 11.84 14.08
N MET A 347 -15.91 11.33 13.82
CA MET A 347 -16.41 10.10 14.43
C MET A 347 -16.05 8.94 13.52
N VAL A 348 -15.13 8.11 13.98
CA VAL A 348 -14.49 7.11 13.13
C VAL A 348 -15.14 5.78 13.46
N LYS A 349 -15.85 5.22 12.47
CA LYS A 349 -16.20 3.81 12.52
C LYS A 349 -14.92 3.01 12.26
N PRO A 350 -14.73 1.86 12.91
CA PRO A 350 -13.49 1.09 12.82
C PRO A 350 -13.10 0.84 11.36
N SER A 351 -11.94 1.33 10.95
CA SER A 351 -11.37 1.09 9.62
C SER A 351 -10.72 -0.28 9.51
N ILE A 352 -10.58 -1.00 10.63
CA ILE A 352 -9.73 -2.18 10.76
C ILE A 352 -10.37 -3.26 11.64
N MET A 353 -10.23 -4.53 11.28
CA MET A 353 -10.22 -5.64 12.25
C MET A 353 -9.01 -6.53 11.94
N ALA A 354 -7.92 -6.40 12.71
CA ALA A 354 -7.00 -7.50 12.92
C ALA A 354 -7.50 -8.27 14.16
N PRO A 355 -7.66 -9.60 14.12
CA PRO A 355 -7.80 -10.37 15.35
C PRO A 355 -6.51 -10.16 16.15
N ALA A 356 -6.68 -9.81 17.42
CA ALA A 356 -5.63 -9.95 18.42
C ALA A 356 -5.64 -11.39 18.92
#